data_AF-A0A1B6GG36-F1
#
_entry.id   AF-A0A1B6GG36-F1
#
_cell.length_a   1.000
_cell.length_b   1.000
_cell.length_c   1.000
_cell.angle_alpha   90.00
_cell.angle_beta   90.00
_cell.angle_gamma   90.00
#
_symmetry.space_group_name_H-M   'P 1'
#
loop_
_entity.id
_entity.type
_entity.pdbx_description
1 polymer ?
#
loop_
_entity_poly.entity_id
_entity_poly.type
_entity_poly.pdbx_seq_one_letter_code
_entity_poly.pdbx_strand_id
1 'polypeptide(L)'
;SVLPHALSNIELVERLIKFTWKSCFELRKVAAFWPSINSWIKMCFNRQIIMEQEMQKIITNFSEEILSQGETISGLTNLLLSHLKQELNGARYVEIMLPTLTSALLFGPVLRRDQRI
;
A
#
# COMPACT_ATOMS: atom_id res chain seq x y z
N SER A 1 18.59 13.60 -6.84
CA SER A 1 17.57 12.53 -6.84
C SER A 1 16.76 12.64 -8.13
N VAL A 2 16.42 11.53 -8.80
CA VAL A 2 15.71 11.53 -10.11
C VAL A 2 14.19 11.63 -9.95
N LEU A 3 13.68 11.33 -8.75
CA LEU A 3 12.26 11.39 -8.38
C LEU A 3 11.55 12.76 -8.53
N PRO A 4 12.18 13.93 -8.31
CA PRO A 4 11.48 15.21 -8.38
C PRO A 4 10.88 15.51 -9.76
N HIS A 5 11.54 15.08 -10.84
CA HIS A 5 11.03 15.29 -12.20
C HIS A 5 9.97 14.26 -12.61
N ALA A 6 9.97 13.06 -12.04
CA ALA A 6 8.93 12.08 -12.32
C ALA A 6 7.62 12.44 -11.60
N LEU A 7 7.71 13.06 -10.42
CA LEU A 7 6.56 13.53 -9.64
C LEU A 7 5.95 14.84 -10.19
N SER A 8 6.61 15.53 -11.13
CA SER A 8 6.08 16.77 -11.72
C SER A 8 4.82 16.57 -12.57
N ASN A 9 4.45 15.32 -12.88
CA ASN A 9 3.19 14.98 -13.51
C ASN A 9 2.47 13.90 -12.67
N ILE A 10 1.82 14.37 -11.60
CA ILE A 10 1.13 13.54 -10.63
C ILE A 10 0.08 12.62 -11.27
N GLU A 11 -0.64 13.10 -12.29
CA GLU A 11 -1.66 12.32 -13.01
C GLU A 11 -1.04 11.14 -13.75
N LEU A 12 0.12 11.34 -14.40
CA LEU A 12 0.84 10.27 -15.07
C LEU A 12 1.33 9.22 -14.07
N VAL A 13 1.86 9.67 -12.92
CA VAL A 13 2.29 8.79 -11.83
C VAL A 13 1.11 7.99 -11.29
N GLU A 14 -0.03 8.63 -11.03
CA GLU A 14 -1.24 7.96 -10.57
C GLU A 14 -1.71 6.90 -11.58
N ARG A 15 -1.73 7.24 -12.88
CA ARG A 15 -2.08 6.29 -13.94
C ARG A 15 -1.12 5.10 -13.98
N LEU A 16 0.18 5.34 -13.81
CA LEU A 16 1.18 4.28 -13.76
C LEU A 16 1.00 3.36 -12.55
N ILE A 17 0.76 3.93 -11.37
CA ILE A 17 0.49 3.17 -10.13
C ILE A 17 -0.78 2.33 -10.29
N LYS A 18 -1.87 2.91 -10.82
CA LYS A 18 -3.13 2.20 -11.13
C LYS A 18 -2.92 1.07 -12.14
N PHE A 19 -2.17 1.32 -13.21
CA PHE A 19 -1.89 0.33 -14.24
C PHE A 19 -1.09 -0.85 -13.67
N THR A 20 0.03 -0.56 -13.01
CA THR A 20 0.92 -1.59 -12.45
C THR A 20 0.26 -2.39 -11.33
N TRP A 21 -0.60 -1.77 -10.52
CA TRP A 21 -1.43 -2.46 -9.54
C TRP A 21 -2.33 -3.52 -10.19
N LYS A 22 -3.09 -3.12 -11.22
CA LYS A 22 -3.97 -4.03 -11.97
C LYS A 22 -3.19 -5.17 -12.61
N SER A 23 -2.06 -4.86 -13.24
CA SER A 23 -1.18 -5.89 -13.82
C SER A 23 -0.65 -6.86 -12.77
N CYS A 24 -0.30 -6.39 -11.56
CA CYS A 24 0.06 -7.30 -10.46
C CYS A 24 -1.11 -8.20 -10.07
N PHE A 25 -2.35 -7.67 -10.05
CA PHE A 25 -3.55 -8.44 -9.71
C PHE A 25 -3.94 -9.48 -10.77
N GLU A 26 -3.68 -9.21 -12.04
CA GLU A 26 -3.87 -10.20 -13.12
C GLU A 26 -3.02 -11.46 -12.90
N LEU A 27 -1.88 -11.32 -12.21
CA LEU A 27 -1.01 -12.44 -11.87
C LEU A 27 -1.54 -13.32 -10.71
N ARG A 28 -2.70 -13.04 -10.10
CA ARG A 28 -3.19 -13.70 -8.87
C ARG A 28 -3.17 -15.23 -8.87
N LYS A 29 -3.29 -15.87 -10.03
CA LYS A 29 -3.30 -17.33 -10.17
C LYS A 29 -1.93 -17.94 -10.52
N VAL A 30 -0.88 -17.13 -10.63
CA VAL A 30 0.46 -17.60 -10.99
C VAL A 30 1.48 -17.27 -9.91
N ALA A 31 2.59 -18.02 -9.90
CA ALA A 31 3.65 -17.90 -8.89
C ALA A 31 4.26 -16.49 -8.78
N ALA A 32 4.17 -15.70 -9.86
CA ALA A 32 4.66 -14.33 -9.92
C ALA A 32 3.84 -13.32 -9.09
N PHE A 33 2.62 -13.67 -8.62
CA PHE A 33 1.75 -12.74 -7.90
C PHE A 33 2.42 -12.08 -6.69
N TRP A 34 2.86 -12.89 -5.72
CA TRP A 34 3.40 -12.40 -4.46
C TRP A 34 4.71 -11.61 -4.62
N PRO A 35 5.68 -12.06 -5.44
CA PRO A 35 6.86 -11.27 -5.77
C PRO A 35 6.53 -9.89 -6.38
N SER A 36 5.57 -9.84 -7.30
CA SER A 36 5.17 -8.60 -7.97
C SER A 36 4.48 -7.64 -7.00
N ILE A 37 3.50 -8.11 -6.23
CA ILE A 37 2.81 -7.30 -5.23
C ILE A 37 3.76 -6.77 -4.16
N ASN A 38 4.68 -7.59 -3.66
CA ASN A 38 5.67 -7.16 -2.67
C ASN A 38 6.58 -6.06 -3.23
N SER A 39 7.06 -6.21 -4.47
CA SER A 39 7.86 -5.19 -5.14
C SER A 39 7.07 -3.91 -5.37
N TRP A 40 5.80 -4.04 -5.77
CA TRP A 40 4.91 -2.90 -5.98
C TRP A 40 4.63 -2.13 -4.68
N ILE A 41 4.34 -2.84 -3.58
CA ILE A 41 4.16 -2.22 -2.26
C ILE A 41 5.43 -1.45 -1.87
N LYS A 42 6.61 -2.06 -2.01
CA LYS A 42 7.88 -1.38 -1.70
C LYS A 42 8.12 -0.14 -2.56
N MET A 43 7.75 -0.18 -3.83
CA MET A 43 7.88 0.95 -4.74
C MET A 43 6.94 2.09 -4.33
N CYS A 44 5.67 1.81 -4.04
CA CYS A 44 4.66 2.83 -3.78
C CYS A 44 4.68 3.38 -2.35
N PHE A 45 5.01 2.55 -1.36
CA PHE A 45 4.94 2.89 0.07
C PHE A 45 6.31 3.18 0.70
N ASN A 46 7.27 3.62 -0.10
CA ASN A 46 8.55 4.08 0.44
C ASN A 46 8.44 5.50 1.05
N ARG A 47 9.36 5.83 1.96
CA ARG A 47 9.41 7.13 2.65
C ARG A 47 9.33 8.36 1.74
N GLN A 48 9.99 8.35 0.59
CA GLN A 48 10.05 9.53 -0.28
C GLN A 48 8.69 9.82 -0.92
N ILE A 49 7.97 8.77 -1.32
CA ILE A 49 6.62 8.89 -1.89
C ILE A 49 5.60 9.24 -0.80
N ILE A 50 5.67 8.62 0.39
CA ILE A 50 4.78 8.93 1.52
C ILE A 50 4.88 10.40 1.93
N MET A 51 6.08 10.97 1.89
CA MET A 51 6.32 12.35 2.31
C MET A 51 5.89 13.38 1.27
N GLU A 52 5.69 12.98 0.01
CA GLU A 52 5.27 13.89 -1.04
C GLU A 52 3.78 14.21 -0.89
N GLN A 53 3.47 15.49 -0.68
CA GLN A 53 2.11 15.92 -0.30
C GLN A 53 1.09 15.59 -1.40
N GLU A 54 1.48 15.76 -2.66
CA GLU A 54 0.65 15.45 -3.82
C GLU A 54 0.35 13.95 -3.94
N MET A 55 1.25 13.10 -3.44
CA MET A 55 1.10 11.64 -3.46
C MET A 55 0.27 11.10 -2.29
N GLN A 56 0.17 11.83 -1.17
CA GLN A 56 -0.48 11.30 0.05
C GLN A 56 -1.89 10.80 -0.19
N LYS A 57 -2.71 11.55 -0.93
CA LYS A 57 -4.08 11.12 -1.26
C LYS A 57 -4.08 9.81 -2.08
N ILE A 58 -3.18 9.70 -3.06
CA ILE A 58 -3.07 8.51 -3.91
C ILE A 58 -2.65 7.31 -3.06
N ILE A 59 -1.64 7.47 -2.22
CA ILE A 59 -1.12 6.42 -1.33
C ILE A 59 -2.17 5.97 -0.31
N THR A 60 -2.94 6.89 0.27
CA THR A 60 -4.03 6.55 1.18
C THR A 60 -5.10 5.74 0.46
N ASN A 61 -5.55 6.16 -0.73
CA ASN A 61 -6.54 5.43 -1.52
C ASN A 61 -6.08 4.00 -1.83
N PHE A 62 -4.81 3.83 -2.25
CA PHE A 62 -4.26 2.50 -2.51
C PHE A 62 -4.10 1.67 -1.24
N SER A 63 -3.79 2.30 -0.11
CA SER A 63 -3.77 1.60 1.18
C SER A 63 -5.15 1.03 1.51
N GLU A 64 -6.21 1.82 1.36
CA GLU A 64 -7.59 1.39 1.59
C GLU A 64 -7.98 0.25 0.65
N GLU A 65 -7.61 0.35 -0.63
CA GLU A 65 -7.84 -0.73 -1.59
C GLU A 65 -7.10 -2.02 -1.20
N ILE A 66 -5.84 -1.94 -0.78
CA ILE A 66 -5.06 -3.09 -0.30
C ILE A 66 -5.71 -3.72 0.94
N LEU A 67 -6.18 -2.89 1.88
CA LEU A 67 -6.86 -3.38 3.09
C LEU A 67 -8.15 -4.11 2.74
N SER A 68 -8.99 -3.52 1.89
CA SER A 68 -10.23 -4.13 1.40
C SER A 68 -9.96 -5.44 0.63
N GLN A 69 -9.02 -5.44 -0.31
CA GLN A 69 -8.63 -6.66 -1.03
C GLN A 69 -8.06 -7.72 -0.07
N GLY A 70 -7.38 -7.29 0.98
CA GLY A 70 -6.85 -8.16 2.02
C GLY A 70 -7.91 -9.00 2.71
N GLU A 71 -9.17 -8.54 2.80
CA GLU A 71 -10.31 -9.31 3.31
C GLU A 71 -10.49 -10.63 2.57
N THR A 72 -10.30 -10.61 1.25
CA THR A 72 -10.43 -11.80 0.39
C THR A 72 -9.09 -12.47 0.07
N ILE A 73 -7.98 -11.73 0.14
CA ILE A 73 -6.62 -12.19 -0.16
C ILE A 73 -5.82 -12.27 1.14
N SER A 74 -5.84 -13.45 1.76
CA SER A 74 -5.06 -13.70 2.98
C SER A 74 -3.58 -13.36 2.78
N GLY A 75 -3.01 -12.62 3.73
CA GLY A 75 -1.60 -12.20 3.71
C GLY A 75 -1.34 -10.84 3.05
N LEU A 76 -2.25 -10.29 2.24
CA LEU A 76 -2.04 -9.02 1.55
C LEU A 76 -1.94 -7.83 2.52
N THR A 77 -2.85 -7.75 3.50
CA THR A 77 -2.78 -6.75 4.59
C THR A 77 -1.48 -6.85 5.38
N ASN A 78 -1.06 -8.08 5.70
CA ASN A 78 0.17 -8.31 6.47
C ASN A 78 1.41 -7.86 5.69
N LEU A 79 1.40 -8.00 4.37
CA LEU A 79 2.49 -7.57 3.51
C LEU A 79 2.66 -6.04 3.55
N LEU A 80 1.56 -5.29 3.44
CA LEU A 80 1.56 -3.83 3.58
C LEU A 80 2.06 -3.41 4.97
N LEU A 81 1.48 -3.96 6.03
CA LEU A 81 1.84 -3.60 7.41
C LEU A 81 3.29 -3.95 7.75
N SER A 82 3.79 -5.09 7.26
CA SER A 82 5.18 -5.47 7.47
C SER A 82 6.16 -4.50 6.79
N HIS A 83 5.80 -4.01 5.60
CA HIS A 83 6.60 -3.01 4.91
C HIS A 83 6.50 -1.64 5.59
N LEU A 84 5.30 -1.17 5.94
CA LEU A 84 5.13 0.10 6.65
C LEU A 84 5.87 0.10 7.99
N LYS A 85 5.89 -1.02 8.73
CA LYS A 85 6.68 -1.12 9.96
C LYS A 85 8.18 -0.82 9.75
N GLN A 86 8.73 -1.08 8.56
CA GLN A 86 10.13 -0.80 8.21
C GLN A 86 10.31 0.65 7.72
N GLU A 87 9.32 1.18 7.01
CA GLU A 87 9.37 2.52 6.44
C GLU A 87 9.04 3.62 7.46
N LEU A 88 8.16 3.36 8.43
CA LEU A 88 7.65 4.36 9.38
C LEU A 88 8.53 4.55 10.63
N ASN A 89 9.85 4.72 10.45
CA ASN A 89 10.79 4.94 11.57
C ASN A 89 10.85 6.41 12.04
N GLY A 90 9.71 7.08 12.12
CA GLY A 90 9.64 8.46 12.63
C GLY A 90 8.21 8.97 12.77
N ALA A 91 7.98 9.85 13.74
CA ALA A 91 6.65 10.33 14.13
C ALA A 91 5.86 10.92 12.94
N ARG A 92 6.52 11.69 12.07
CA ARG A 92 5.88 12.32 10.90
C ARG A 92 5.34 11.31 9.89
N TYR A 93 6.05 10.21 9.66
CA TYR A 93 5.59 9.17 8.74
C TYR A 93 4.39 8.43 9.31
N VAL A 94 4.43 8.16 10.62
CA VAL A 94 3.32 7.53 11.35
C VAL A 94 2.07 8.42 11.30
N GLU A 95 2.21 9.73 11.48
CA GLU A 95 1.11 10.69 11.42
C GLU A 95 0.44 10.70 10.03
N ILE A 96 1.23 10.76 8.95
CA ILE A 96 0.72 10.74 7.57
C ILE A 96 -0.04 9.44 7.27
N MET A 97 0.49 8.30 7.72
CA MET A 97 -0.12 6.99 7.50
C MET A 97 -1.12 6.58 8.59
N LEU A 98 -1.41 7.44 9.56
CA LEU A 98 -2.27 7.13 10.70
C LEU A 98 -3.67 6.63 10.29
N PRO A 99 -4.32 7.19 9.25
CA PRO A 99 -5.60 6.66 8.78
C PRO A 99 -5.49 5.20 8.33
N THR A 100 -4.47 4.87 7.53
CA THR A 100 -4.19 3.50 7.08
C THR A 100 -3.92 2.57 8.25
N LEU A 101 -3.07 2.99 9.20
CA LEU A 101 -2.73 2.21 10.38
C LEU A 101 -3.96 1.96 11.26
N THR A 102 -4.80 2.98 11.44
CA THR A 102 -6.04 2.88 12.22
C THR A 102 -7.02 1.91 11.56
N SER A 103 -7.25 2.05 10.25
CA SER A 103 -8.10 1.11 9.50
C SER A 103 -7.57 -0.32 9.58
N ALA A 104 -6.25 -0.49 9.48
CA ALA A 104 -5.63 -1.80 9.57
C ALA A 104 -5.64 -2.39 11.00
N LEU A 105 -5.72 -1.58 12.04
CA LEU A 105 -5.85 -2.03 13.44
C LEU A 105 -7.30 -2.37 13.77
N LEU A 106 -8.25 -1.55 13.33
CA LEU A 106 -9.69 -1.75 13.55
C LEU A 106 -10.23 -2.92 12.73
N PHE A 107 -9.87 -2.99 11.46
CA PHE A 107 -10.39 -3.97 10.49
C PHE A 107 -9.36 -5.02 10.07
N GLY A 108 -8.23 -5.04 10.78
CA GLY A 108 -7.15 -5.99 10.56
C GLY A 108 -7.51 -7.44 10.83
N PRO A 109 -6.53 -8.34 10.69
CA PRO A 109 -6.72 -9.78 10.87
C PRO A 109 -7.31 -10.19 12.24
N VAL A 110 -7.29 -9.30 13.23
CA VAL A 110 -7.86 -9.53 14.57
C VAL A 110 -9.39 -9.73 14.51
N LEU A 111 -10.13 -9.00 13.67
CA LEU A 111 -11.59 -9.20 13.54
C LEU A 111 -11.97 -10.52 12.83
N ARG A 112 -11.06 -11.12 12.03
CA ARG A 112 -11.35 -12.40 11.35
C ARG A 112 -11.34 -13.60 12.30
N ARG A 113 -10.74 -13.48 13.49
CA ARG A 113 -10.83 -14.53 14.50
C ARG A 113 -12.22 -14.59 15.14
N ASP A 114 -12.89 -13.44 15.28
CA ASP A 114 -14.19 -13.37 15.94
C ASP A 114 -15.39 -13.59 15.01
N GLN A 115 -15.22 -13.49 13.69
CA GLN A 115 -16.28 -13.78 12.71
C GLN A 115 -16.37 -15.26 12.27
N ARG A 116 -15.62 -16.17 12.90
CA ARG A 116 -15.72 -17.64 12.67
C ARG A 116 -16.58 -18.34 13.74
N ILE A 117 -17.74 -17.77 14.06
CA ILE A 117 -18.75 -18.40 14.93
C ILE A 117 -19.86 -18.98 14.04
#